data_AF-A0A536VU38-F1
#
_entry.id   AF-A0A536VU38-F1
#
_cell.length_a   1.000
_cell.length_b   1.000
_cell.length_c   1.000
_cell.angle_alpha   90.00
_cell.angle_beta   90.00
_cell.angle_gamma   90.00
#
_symmetry.space_group_name_H-M   'P 1'
#
loop_
_entity.id
_entity.type
_entity.pdbx_description
1 polymer ?
#
loop_
_entity_poly.entity_id
_entity_poly.type
_entity_poly.pdbx_seq_one_letter_code
_entity_poly.pdbx_strand_id
1 'polypeptide(L)'
;MQRWRELVPRAGTVPSADAVLTPPAFTPDTVAPARRPWARHRGATRRGATIETYEVFAIKYASLANRKASENFIGGDPHESASDLDYFVWLARSKARTFVIDTGFDARVGARRGRRMLNPPERGLKLLGVDARKVKDVIITHLHYDHVGNFGLFPSASLHLQDEEMAYATGRHMAQGFFNYAYEADEVAAMVREVYKGRVRFHDGDAE
;
A
#
# COMPACT_ATOMS: atom_id res chain seq x y z
N MET A 1 -53.42 -5.63 5.59
CA MET A 1 -53.52 -6.24 4.25
C MET A 1 -53.86 -5.12 3.26
N GLN A 2 -52.84 -4.42 2.76
CA GLN A 2 -53.02 -3.25 1.87
C GLN A 2 -52.73 -3.68 0.43
N ARG A 3 -53.75 -3.57 -0.42
CA ARG A 3 -53.69 -3.83 -1.87
C ARG A 3 -53.13 -2.59 -2.57
N TRP A 4 -52.03 -2.77 -3.29
CA TRP A 4 -51.47 -1.80 -4.21
C TRP A 4 -52.34 -1.71 -5.47
N ARG A 5 -52.70 -0.48 -5.86
CA ARG A 5 -53.28 -0.16 -7.17
C ARG A 5 -52.18 0.43 -8.04
N GLU A 6 -51.89 -0.22 -9.15
CA GLU A 6 -50.96 0.26 -10.17
C GLU A 6 -51.59 1.44 -10.94
N LEU A 7 -50.84 2.54 -11.03
CA LEU A 7 -51.14 3.69 -11.85
C LEU A 7 -50.40 3.53 -13.19
N VAL A 8 -51.17 3.41 -14.27
CA VAL A 8 -50.66 3.42 -15.65
C VAL A 8 -50.22 4.86 -16.01
N PRO A 9 -48.99 5.11 -16.50
CA PRO A 9 -48.60 6.42 -16.97
C PRO A 9 -49.19 6.71 -18.36
N ARG A 10 -49.68 7.94 -18.55
CA ARG A 10 -50.09 8.47 -19.85
C ARG A 10 -48.86 8.75 -20.72
N ALA A 11 -49.07 8.62 -22.03
CA ALA A 11 -48.10 8.86 -23.09
C ALA A 11 -47.44 10.24 -22.99
N GLY A 12 -46.11 10.24 -22.83
CA GLY A 12 -45.24 11.38 -23.05
C GLY A 12 -44.54 11.22 -24.39
N THR A 13 -44.46 12.32 -25.13
CA THR A 13 -43.83 12.49 -26.44
C THR A 13 -42.43 11.89 -26.55
N VAL A 14 -42.21 11.11 -27.61
CA VAL A 14 -40.90 10.57 -28.02
C VAL A 14 -40.01 11.71 -28.53
N PRO A 15 -38.79 11.94 -28.00
CA PRO A 15 -37.85 12.87 -28.61
C PRO A 15 -37.24 12.27 -29.87
N SER A 16 -37.12 13.12 -30.89
CA SER A 16 -36.46 12.87 -32.18
C SER A 16 -35.12 12.16 -32.05
N ALA A 17 -34.94 11.08 -32.82
CA ALA A 17 -33.67 10.39 -33.00
C ALA A 17 -32.76 11.22 -33.92
N ASP A 18 -32.06 12.21 -33.38
CA ASP A 18 -30.93 12.87 -34.04
C ASP A 18 -30.09 13.63 -33.01
N ALA A 19 -29.33 12.88 -32.20
CA ALA A 19 -28.20 13.40 -31.45
C ALA A 19 -27.25 12.25 -31.10
N VAL A 20 -26.63 11.68 -32.13
CA VAL A 20 -25.43 10.87 -31.93
C VAL A 20 -24.36 11.81 -31.40
N LEU A 21 -24.04 11.70 -30.11
CA LEU A 21 -22.86 12.34 -29.53
C LEU A 21 -21.64 11.69 -30.18
N THR A 22 -21.08 12.35 -31.18
CA THR A 22 -19.79 11.99 -31.75
C THR A 22 -18.75 12.11 -30.63
N PRO A 23 -18.00 11.06 -30.30
CA PRO A 23 -16.86 11.21 -29.39
C PRO A 23 -15.85 12.18 -30.02
N PRO A 24 -15.16 13.01 -29.24
CA PRO A 24 -14.14 13.91 -29.79
C PRO A 24 -13.07 13.09 -30.49
N ALA A 25 -12.69 13.52 -31.70
CA ALA A 25 -11.61 12.92 -32.46
C ALA A 25 -10.31 13.01 -31.65
N PHE A 26 -9.68 11.86 -31.40
CA PHE A 26 -8.31 11.81 -30.90
C PHE A 26 -7.37 12.32 -31.99
N THR A 27 -6.99 13.59 -31.93
CA THR A 27 -5.86 14.12 -32.69
C THR A 27 -4.56 13.61 -32.07
N PRO A 28 -3.56 13.13 -32.85
CA PRO A 28 -2.31 12.58 -32.28
C PRO A 28 -1.41 13.60 -31.56
N ASP A 29 -1.76 14.89 -31.52
CA ASP A 29 -0.81 15.98 -31.27
C ASP A 29 -0.75 16.52 -29.84
N THR A 30 -1.19 15.75 -28.82
CA THR A 30 -1.02 16.14 -27.40
C THR A 30 -0.25 15.14 -26.55
N VAL A 31 0.57 14.29 -27.18
CA VAL A 31 1.62 13.55 -26.46
C VAL A 31 2.81 14.49 -26.28
N ALA A 32 2.98 15.03 -25.07
CA ALA A 32 4.23 15.71 -24.70
C ALA A 32 5.39 14.74 -24.99
N PRO A 33 6.44 15.14 -25.74
CA PRO A 33 7.51 14.24 -26.09
C PRO A 33 8.19 13.73 -24.81
N ALA A 34 8.32 12.40 -24.70
CA ALA A 34 9.10 11.77 -23.65
C ALA A 34 10.49 12.42 -23.62
N ARG A 35 10.85 12.98 -22.45
CA ARG A 35 12.16 13.60 -22.25
C ARG A 35 13.23 12.53 -22.49
N ARG A 36 14.18 12.83 -23.38
CA ARG A 36 15.30 11.94 -23.71
C ARG A 36 16.09 11.59 -22.43
N PRO A 37 16.45 10.32 -22.18
CA PRO A 37 17.01 9.88 -20.88
C PRO A 37 18.40 10.43 -20.54
N TRP A 38 19.04 11.21 -21.42
CA TRP A 38 20.44 11.59 -21.28
C TRP A 38 20.69 13.11 -21.32
N ALA A 39 19.65 13.94 -21.19
CA ALA A 39 19.84 15.38 -21.03
C ALA A 39 20.50 15.67 -19.67
N ARG A 40 21.85 15.70 -19.66
CA ARG A 40 22.69 16.02 -18.51
C ARG A 40 22.14 17.26 -17.80
N HIS A 41 21.68 17.10 -16.57
CA HIS A 41 21.38 18.23 -15.69
C HIS A 41 22.68 19.00 -15.46
N ARG A 42 22.73 20.24 -15.97
CA ARG A 42 23.78 21.20 -15.61
C ARG A 42 23.69 21.44 -14.11
N GLY A 43 24.84 21.39 -13.45
CA GLY A 43 25.00 21.24 -12.01
C GLY A 43 24.18 22.22 -11.18
N ALA A 44 23.34 21.67 -10.31
CA ALA A 44 23.02 22.31 -9.05
C ALA A 44 24.17 22.00 -8.09
N THR A 45 24.85 23.05 -7.63
CA THR A 45 25.85 22.96 -6.57
C THR A 45 25.22 22.28 -5.34
N ARG A 46 25.62 21.04 -5.05
CA ARG A 46 25.31 20.36 -3.78
C ARG A 46 25.96 21.19 -2.66
N ARG A 47 25.20 22.10 -2.05
CA ARG A 47 25.51 22.56 -0.69
C ARG A 47 25.59 21.29 0.17
N GLY A 48 26.69 21.12 0.90
CA GLY A 48 26.99 19.90 1.64
C GLY A 48 25.81 19.49 2.52
N ALA A 49 25.03 18.53 2.03
CA ALA A 49 24.00 17.89 2.82
C ALA A 49 24.74 17.05 3.84
N THR A 50 24.74 17.49 5.10
CA THR A 50 25.16 16.64 6.20
C THR A 50 24.21 15.45 6.21
N ILE A 51 24.72 14.25 5.96
CA ILE A 51 23.93 13.03 6.06
C ILE A 51 23.49 12.92 7.52
N GLU A 52 22.17 12.98 7.73
CA GLU A 52 21.60 12.75 9.05
C GLU A 52 21.88 11.31 9.49
N THR A 53 22.40 11.14 10.70
CA THR A 53 22.56 9.82 11.29
C THR A 53 21.22 9.33 11.86
N TYR A 54 20.83 8.13 11.45
CA TYR A 54 19.64 7.45 11.96
C TYR A 54 20.03 6.29 12.88
N GLU A 55 19.32 6.17 14.00
CA GLU A 55 19.21 4.91 14.72
C GLU A 55 18.10 4.09 14.06
N VAL A 56 18.38 2.82 13.76
CA VAL A 56 17.43 1.92 13.11
C VAL A 56 17.17 0.71 14.01
N PHE A 57 15.90 0.45 14.31
CA PHE A 57 15.47 -0.64 15.17
C PHE A 57 14.57 -1.60 14.40
N ALA A 58 14.90 -2.89 14.44
CA ALA A 58 14.01 -3.96 14.02
C ALA A 58 13.12 -4.38 15.20
N ILE A 59 11.80 -4.29 15.03
CA ILE A 59 10.83 -4.60 16.07
C ILE A 59 10.10 -5.88 15.68
N LYS A 60 10.56 -7.02 16.22
CA LYS A 60 9.88 -8.31 16.02
C LYS A 60 8.50 -8.26 16.68
N TYR A 61 7.45 -8.44 15.88
CA TYR A 61 6.08 -8.34 16.35
C TYR A 61 5.32 -9.68 16.24
N ALA A 62 5.77 -10.60 15.39
CA ALA A 62 5.15 -11.91 15.22
C ALA A 62 6.13 -12.98 14.71
N SER A 63 5.68 -14.23 14.74
CA SER A 63 6.38 -15.38 14.16
C SER A 63 5.40 -16.37 13.53
N LEU A 64 5.86 -17.11 12.53
CA LEU A 64 5.21 -18.31 11.99
C LEU A 64 6.22 -19.46 12.05
N ALA A 65 5.92 -20.48 12.85
CA ALA A 65 6.78 -21.64 13.04
C ALA A 65 6.36 -22.80 12.12
N ASN A 66 7.27 -23.76 11.92
CA ASN A 66 7.00 -25.02 11.21
C ASN A 66 6.46 -24.83 9.79
N ARG A 67 7.06 -23.91 9.01
CA ARG A 67 6.69 -23.71 7.61
C ARG A 67 7.05 -24.95 6.76
N LYS A 68 6.70 -24.92 5.48
CA LYS A 68 7.25 -25.79 4.43
C LYS A 68 8.20 -24.98 3.55
N ALA A 69 9.21 -25.62 2.96
CA ALA A 69 10.16 -24.94 2.07
C ALA A 69 9.44 -24.22 0.90
N SER A 70 8.40 -24.84 0.35
CA SER A 70 7.56 -24.26 -0.70
C SER A 70 6.76 -23.02 -0.30
N GLU A 71 6.65 -22.72 1.00
CA GLU A 71 6.02 -21.50 1.49
C GLU A 71 7.02 -20.34 1.59
N ASN A 72 8.32 -20.63 1.60
CA ASN A 72 9.39 -19.64 1.57
C ASN A 72 9.94 -19.43 0.16
N PHE A 73 9.93 -20.48 -0.68
CA PHE A 73 10.51 -20.48 -2.01
C PHE A 73 9.51 -20.96 -3.06
N ILE A 74 9.43 -20.26 -4.20
CA ILE A 74 8.58 -20.67 -5.32
C ILE A 74 9.07 -22.03 -5.82
N GLY A 75 8.19 -23.03 -5.75
CA GLY A 75 8.47 -24.40 -6.19
C GLY A 75 9.36 -25.22 -5.25
N GLY A 76 9.61 -24.76 -4.02
CA GLY A 76 10.60 -25.30 -3.08
C GLY A 76 10.70 -26.83 -2.96
N ASP A 77 11.89 -27.31 -2.57
CA ASP A 77 12.23 -28.73 -2.53
C ASP A 77 11.45 -29.49 -1.43
N PRO A 78 10.68 -30.55 -1.76
CA PRO A 78 9.97 -31.35 -0.76
C PRO A 78 10.90 -32.09 0.22
N HIS A 79 12.20 -32.17 -0.06
CA HIS A 79 13.20 -32.79 0.81
C HIS A 79 13.84 -31.83 1.83
N GLU A 80 13.60 -30.52 1.72
CA GLU A 80 14.13 -29.54 2.67
C GLU A 80 13.19 -29.35 3.88
N SER A 81 13.78 -29.29 5.07
CA SER A 81 13.07 -28.83 6.27
C SER A 81 12.97 -27.30 6.24
N ALA A 82 11.79 -26.76 6.49
CA ALA A 82 11.63 -25.31 6.46
C ALA A 82 12.23 -24.60 7.66
N SER A 83 12.34 -23.28 7.52
CA SER A 83 12.68 -22.35 8.58
C SER A 83 11.43 -21.62 9.10
N ASP A 84 11.49 -21.22 10.36
CA ASP A 84 10.56 -20.26 10.95
C ASP A 84 10.66 -18.91 10.21
N LEU A 85 9.54 -18.18 10.17
CA LEU A 85 9.49 -16.80 9.67
C LEU A 85 9.18 -15.84 10.82
N ASP A 86 9.99 -14.81 10.97
CA ASP A 86 9.75 -13.70 11.87
C ASP A 86 9.27 -12.46 11.11
N TYR A 87 8.33 -11.73 11.71
CA TYR A 87 7.77 -10.51 11.15
C TYR A 87 8.23 -9.29 11.93
N PHE A 88 8.62 -8.26 11.20
CA PHE A 88 9.18 -7.03 11.76
C PHE A 88 8.44 -5.81 11.23
N VAL A 89 8.33 -4.80 12.09
CA VAL A 89 8.21 -3.41 11.67
C VAL A 89 9.50 -2.71 12.06
N TRP A 90 9.83 -1.60 11.40
CA TRP A 90 11.08 -0.89 11.67
C TRP A 90 10.83 0.53 12.12
N LEU A 91 11.71 1.02 12.97
CA LEU A 91 11.78 2.41 13.37
C LEU A 91 13.13 2.97 12.90
N ALA A 92 13.12 4.03 12.11
CA ALA A 92 14.31 4.83 11.81
C ALA A 92 14.11 6.23 12.39
N ARG A 93 14.97 6.66 13.32
CA ARG A 93 14.90 8.02 13.88
C ARG A 93 16.24 8.74 13.88
N SER A 94 16.18 10.04 13.61
CA SER A 94 17.26 10.99 13.79
C SER A 94 16.83 12.04 14.84
N LYS A 95 17.67 13.04 15.09
CA LYS A 95 17.29 14.19 15.93
C LYS A 95 16.14 15.02 15.33
N ALA A 96 15.96 14.96 14.01
CA ALA A 96 15.01 15.80 13.30
C ALA A 96 13.75 15.05 12.87
N ARG A 97 13.86 13.75 12.58
CA ARG A 97 12.79 12.98 11.91
C ARG A 97 12.66 11.57 12.44
N THR A 98 11.44 11.05 12.36
CA THR A 98 11.08 9.68 12.76
C THR A 98 10.25 9.06 11.66
N PHE A 99 10.73 7.95 11.12
CA PHE A 99 10.02 7.09 10.17
C PHE A 99 9.67 5.77 10.84
N VAL A 100 8.45 5.32 10.61
CA VAL A 100 8.08 3.92 10.81
C VAL A 100 8.04 3.27 9.43
N ILE A 101 8.70 2.12 9.27
CA ILE A 101 8.68 1.35 8.03
C ILE A 101 7.83 0.11 8.27
N ASP A 102 6.77 0.02 7.49
CA ASP A 102 5.66 -0.90 7.59
C ASP A 102 4.92 -0.87 8.93
N THR A 103 3.75 -1.50 8.93
CA THR A 103 2.77 -1.40 10.02
C THR A 103 2.39 -2.77 10.58
N GLY A 104 2.86 -3.85 9.96
CA GLY A 104 2.52 -5.20 10.37
C GLY A 104 1.11 -5.61 9.95
N PHE A 105 0.74 -6.88 10.19
CA PHE A 105 -0.61 -7.36 9.95
C PHE A 105 -1.60 -7.03 11.06
N ASP A 106 -2.88 -6.83 10.69
CA ASP A 106 -3.99 -6.81 11.63
C ASP A 106 -4.11 -8.15 12.38
N ALA A 107 -4.41 -8.10 13.68
CA ALA A 107 -4.45 -9.29 14.52
C ALA A 107 -5.46 -10.35 14.06
N ARG A 108 -6.60 -9.94 13.47
CA ARG A 108 -7.61 -10.87 12.95
C ARG A 108 -7.15 -11.52 11.66
N VAL A 109 -6.50 -10.75 10.78
CA VAL A 109 -5.88 -11.27 9.56
C VAL A 109 -4.77 -12.26 9.92
N GLY A 110 -3.90 -11.90 10.87
CA GLY A 110 -2.86 -12.77 11.41
C GLY A 110 -3.41 -14.07 11.95
N ALA A 111 -4.47 -14.02 12.78
CA ALA A 111 -5.12 -15.19 13.33
C ALA A 111 -5.73 -16.10 12.25
N ARG A 112 -6.48 -15.53 11.28
CA ARG A 112 -7.04 -16.28 10.14
C ARG A 112 -5.96 -17.00 9.33
N ARG A 113 -4.79 -16.37 9.24
CA ARG A 113 -3.64 -16.85 8.50
C ARG A 113 -2.67 -17.71 9.35
N GLY A 114 -2.97 -17.98 10.63
CA GLY A 114 -2.13 -18.80 11.50
C GLY A 114 -0.81 -18.16 11.94
N ARG A 115 -0.69 -16.83 11.86
CA ARG A 115 0.49 -16.09 12.33
C ARG A 115 0.36 -15.82 13.84
N ARG A 116 1.40 -16.13 14.61
CA ARG A 116 1.42 -15.86 16.06
C ARG A 116 1.93 -14.45 16.32
N MET A 117 1.02 -13.53 16.66
CA MET A 117 1.40 -12.20 17.15
C MET A 117 2.02 -12.32 18.55
N LEU A 118 3.23 -11.80 18.70
CA LEU A 118 4.00 -11.80 19.95
C LEU A 118 3.83 -10.48 20.70
N ASN A 119 4.01 -9.37 19.98
CA ASN A 119 3.89 -8.01 20.50
C ASN A 119 3.32 -7.12 19.39
N PRO A 120 2.15 -6.48 19.57
CA PRO A 120 1.63 -5.56 18.57
C PRO A 120 2.64 -4.43 18.22
N PRO A 121 2.73 -4.01 16.94
CA PRO A 121 3.67 -2.98 16.50
C PRO A 121 3.70 -1.70 17.35
N GLU A 122 2.54 -1.18 17.76
CA GLU A 122 2.41 0.01 18.60
C GLU A 122 3.00 -0.17 20.00
N ARG A 123 2.96 -1.40 20.54
CA ARG A 123 3.61 -1.70 21.83
C ARG A 123 5.12 -1.64 21.69
N GLY A 124 5.68 -2.21 20.61
CA GLY A 124 7.11 -2.16 20.32
C GLY A 124 7.61 -0.73 20.14
N LEU A 125 6.88 0.08 19.36
CA LEU A 125 7.19 1.51 19.20
C LEU A 125 7.13 2.27 20.53
N LYS A 126 6.13 2.00 21.37
CA LYS A 126 5.99 2.63 22.69
C LYS A 126 7.16 2.32 23.62
N LEU A 127 7.71 1.10 23.58
CA LEU A 127 8.91 0.73 24.35
C LEU A 127 10.15 1.54 23.93
N LEU A 128 10.18 2.01 22.68
CA LEU A 128 11.24 2.89 22.16
C LEU A 128 10.91 4.39 22.32
N GLY A 129 9.82 4.72 23.04
CA GLY A 129 9.40 6.10 23.31
C GLY A 129 8.60 6.75 22.18
N VAL A 130 8.08 5.97 21.22
CA VAL A 130 7.33 6.49 20.06
C VAL A 130 5.84 6.21 20.22
N ASP A 131 5.01 7.27 20.24
CA ASP A 131 3.54 7.15 20.13
C ASP A 131 3.15 7.08 18.65
N ALA A 132 2.70 5.90 18.20
CA ALA A 132 2.26 5.65 16.82
C ALA A 132 1.30 6.73 16.29
N ARG A 133 0.42 7.27 17.15
CA ARG A 133 -0.57 8.28 16.74
C ARG A 133 0.04 9.64 16.41
N LYS A 134 1.26 9.90 16.87
CA LYS A 134 1.99 11.16 16.65
C LYS A 134 3.00 11.07 15.51
N VAL A 135 3.30 9.87 15.03
CA VAL A 135 4.20 9.66 13.88
C VAL A 135 3.66 10.43 12.67
N LYS A 136 4.57 11.10 11.95
CA LYS A 136 4.25 11.95 10.80
C LYS A 136 4.53 11.27 9.46
N ASP A 137 5.45 10.32 9.44
CA ASP A 137 5.90 9.67 8.22
C ASP A 137 5.95 8.16 8.44
N VAL A 138 5.17 7.43 7.64
CA VAL A 138 5.17 5.98 7.57
C VAL A 138 5.52 5.57 6.16
N ILE A 139 6.54 4.74 6.00
CA ILE A 139 6.93 4.15 4.72
C ILE A 139 6.24 2.80 4.61
N ILE A 140 5.45 2.60 3.56
CA ILE A 140 4.86 1.31 3.24
C ILE A 140 5.71 0.72 2.11
N THR A 141 6.41 -0.37 2.40
CA THR A 141 7.29 -1.02 1.42
C THR A 141 6.49 -1.62 0.28
N HIS A 142 5.37 -2.27 0.60
CA HIS A 142 4.39 -2.81 -0.33
C HIS A 142 3.06 -3.11 0.40
N LEU A 143 2.00 -3.44 -0.35
CA LEU A 143 0.63 -3.58 0.17
C LEU A 143 0.24 -5.01 0.56
N HIS A 144 1.22 -5.87 0.84
CA HIS A 144 0.92 -7.16 1.47
C HIS A 144 0.34 -6.97 2.87
N TYR A 145 -0.47 -7.96 3.27
CA TYR A 145 -1.23 -7.92 4.52
C TYR A 145 -0.35 -7.72 5.76
N ASP A 146 0.87 -8.25 5.74
CA ASP A 146 1.86 -8.18 6.82
C ASP A 146 2.69 -6.90 6.85
N HIS A 147 2.46 -5.99 5.90
CA HIS A 147 3.13 -4.70 5.80
C HIS A 147 2.16 -3.54 6.01
N VAL A 148 0.95 -3.63 5.46
CA VAL A 148 -0.03 -2.54 5.51
C VAL A 148 -1.12 -2.75 6.57
N GLY A 149 -1.32 -3.96 7.09
CA GLY A 149 -2.51 -4.32 7.86
C GLY A 149 -2.87 -3.45 9.08
N ASN A 150 -1.90 -2.74 9.70
CA ASN A 150 -2.19 -1.81 10.81
C ASN A 150 -1.96 -0.32 10.49
N PHE A 151 -2.05 0.12 9.24
CA PHE A 151 -1.87 1.53 8.89
C PHE A 151 -2.80 2.49 9.66
N GLY A 152 -3.96 1.99 10.13
CA GLY A 152 -4.90 2.72 10.99
C GLY A 152 -4.34 3.15 12.35
N LEU A 153 -3.25 2.54 12.85
CA LEU A 153 -2.58 2.95 14.09
C LEU A 153 -1.90 4.33 13.99
N PHE A 154 -1.72 4.84 12.78
CA PHE A 154 -0.95 6.04 12.48
C PHE A 154 -1.82 7.17 11.90
N PRO A 155 -2.88 7.64 12.59
CA PRO A 155 -3.85 8.60 12.03
C PRO A 155 -3.26 9.95 11.60
N SER A 156 -2.11 10.35 12.17
CA SER A 156 -1.44 11.62 11.83
C SER A 156 -0.43 11.51 10.69
N ALA A 157 -0.14 10.30 10.20
CA ALA A 157 0.96 10.07 9.28
C ALA A 157 0.57 10.31 7.83
N SER A 158 1.53 10.83 7.07
CA SER A 158 1.63 10.63 5.63
C SER A 158 2.13 9.21 5.36
N LEU A 159 1.48 8.51 4.44
CA LEU A 159 1.81 7.16 4.02
C LEU A 159 2.62 7.26 2.71
N HIS A 160 3.91 6.98 2.77
CA HIS A 160 4.79 6.98 1.62
C HIS A 160 4.70 5.64 0.90
N LEU A 161 4.38 5.66 -0.40
CA LEU A 161 4.13 4.47 -1.20
C LEU A 161 4.63 4.70 -2.63
N GLN A 162 5.18 3.67 -3.27
CA GLN A 162 5.51 3.73 -4.70
C GLN A 162 4.25 3.76 -5.56
N ASP A 163 4.24 4.55 -6.63
CA ASP A 163 3.16 4.57 -7.62
C ASP A 163 2.92 3.18 -8.22
N GLU A 164 4.01 2.47 -8.52
CA GLU A 164 3.97 1.12 -9.09
C GLU A 164 3.26 0.11 -8.18
N GLU A 165 3.43 0.22 -6.87
CA GLU A 165 2.79 -0.71 -5.93
C GLU A 165 1.26 -0.51 -5.92
N MET A 166 0.78 0.74 -5.94
CA MET A 166 -0.66 1.00 -6.01
C MET A 166 -1.25 0.50 -7.33
N ALA A 167 -0.54 0.72 -8.45
CA ALA A 167 -0.96 0.22 -9.75
C ALA A 167 -0.99 -1.32 -9.80
N TYR A 168 -0.03 -1.98 -9.17
CA TYR A 168 0.04 -3.45 -9.12
C TYR A 168 -1.07 -4.04 -8.24
N ALA A 169 -1.22 -3.53 -7.01
CA ALA A 169 -2.20 -4.00 -6.02
C ALA A 169 -3.66 -3.74 -6.42
N THR A 170 -3.90 -2.90 -7.43
CA THR A 170 -5.25 -2.65 -7.99
C THR A 170 -5.41 -3.17 -9.42
N GLY A 171 -4.36 -3.81 -9.96
CA GLY A 171 -4.29 -4.22 -11.35
C GLY A 171 -4.73 -5.67 -11.64
N ARG A 172 -4.62 -6.04 -12.92
CA ARG A 172 -5.04 -7.36 -13.46
C ARG A 172 -4.43 -8.58 -12.73
N HIS A 173 -3.25 -8.42 -12.12
CA HIS A 173 -2.57 -9.51 -11.42
C HIS A 173 -3.34 -9.95 -10.17
N MET A 174 -4.14 -9.06 -9.57
CA MET A 174 -5.00 -9.39 -8.44
C MET A 174 -6.16 -10.32 -8.80
N ALA A 175 -6.42 -10.56 -10.08
CA ALA A 175 -7.37 -11.57 -10.54
C ALA A 175 -6.82 -13.01 -10.45
N GLN A 176 -5.52 -13.18 -10.13
CA GLN A 176 -4.87 -14.49 -10.06
C GLN A 176 -4.55 -14.85 -8.62
N GLY A 177 -5.07 -15.99 -8.16
CA GLY A 177 -4.93 -16.46 -6.77
C GLY A 177 -3.48 -16.56 -6.28
N PHE A 178 -2.56 -16.94 -7.16
CA PHE A 178 -1.14 -17.03 -6.83
C PHE A 178 -0.54 -15.66 -6.46
N PHE A 179 -0.86 -14.61 -7.22
CA PHE A 179 -0.32 -13.26 -7.00
C PHE A 179 -1.08 -12.50 -5.91
N ASN A 180 -2.39 -12.73 -5.76
CA ASN A 180 -3.19 -12.00 -4.77
C ASN A 180 -3.15 -12.62 -3.37
N TYR A 181 -2.53 -13.80 -3.20
CA TYR A 181 -2.55 -14.56 -1.93
C TYR A 181 -2.04 -13.74 -0.73
N ALA A 182 -1.06 -12.87 -0.95
CA ALA A 182 -0.46 -12.04 0.09
C ALA A 182 -1.16 -10.68 0.28
N TYR A 183 -2.26 -10.42 -0.42
CA TYR A 183 -3.02 -9.18 -0.30
C TYR A 183 -4.35 -9.41 0.43
N GLU A 184 -4.88 -8.35 1.04
CA GLU A 184 -6.24 -8.28 1.55
C GLU A 184 -6.98 -7.18 0.79
N ALA A 185 -8.03 -7.54 0.05
CA ALA A 185 -8.75 -6.59 -0.80
C ALA A 185 -9.30 -5.40 -0.01
N ASP A 186 -9.74 -5.64 1.25
CA ASP A 186 -10.23 -4.58 2.13
C ASP A 186 -9.12 -3.62 2.56
N GLU A 187 -7.90 -4.11 2.79
CA GLU A 187 -6.75 -3.27 3.16
C GLU A 187 -6.27 -2.44 1.97
N VAL A 188 -6.21 -3.03 0.78
CA VAL A 188 -5.92 -2.30 -0.47
C VAL A 188 -6.98 -1.24 -0.74
N ALA A 189 -8.27 -1.59 -0.65
CA ALA A 189 -9.36 -0.64 -0.81
C ALA A 189 -9.32 0.47 0.24
N ALA A 190 -8.91 0.16 1.47
CA ALA A 190 -8.73 1.16 2.51
C ALA A 190 -7.55 2.10 2.21
N MET A 191 -6.44 1.60 1.67
CA MET A 191 -5.34 2.46 1.19
C MET A 191 -5.80 3.40 0.07
N VAL A 192 -6.62 2.91 -0.88
CA VAL A 192 -7.23 3.78 -1.90
C VAL A 192 -8.05 4.89 -1.24
N ARG A 193 -8.83 4.60 -0.17
CA ARG A 193 -9.55 5.64 0.58
C ARG A 193 -8.61 6.66 1.22
N GLU A 194 -7.42 6.25 1.68
CA GLU A 194 -6.40 7.18 2.22
C GLU A 194 -5.84 8.12 1.14
N VAL A 195 -5.80 7.70 -0.13
CA VAL A 195 -5.48 8.59 -1.26
C VAL A 195 -6.48 9.74 -1.34
N TYR A 196 -7.79 9.43 -1.30
CA TYR A 196 -8.85 10.47 -1.32
C TYR A 196 -8.84 11.38 -0.09
N LYS A 197 -8.26 10.92 1.03
CA LYS A 197 -8.04 11.73 2.24
C LYS A 197 -6.78 12.61 2.15
N GLY A 198 -6.01 12.53 1.06
CA GLY A 198 -4.75 13.26 0.89
C GLY A 198 -3.63 12.76 1.81
N ARG A 199 -3.72 11.53 2.31
CA ARG A 199 -2.76 10.96 3.26
C ARG A 199 -1.63 10.16 2.60
N VAL A 200 -1.78 9.81 1.32
CA VAL A 200 -0.76 9.04 0.60
C VAL A 200 0.17 9.99 -0.16
N ARG A 201 1.48 9.82 0.02
CA ARG A 201 2.53 10.49 -0.74
C ARG A 201 3.16 9.47 -1.68
N PHE A 202 2.85 9.62 -2.95
CA PHE A 202 3.40 8.77 -3.99
C PHE A 202 4.85 9.13 -4.33
N HIS A 203 5.62 8.10 -4.69
CA HIS A 203 6.98 8.21 -5.20
C HIS A 203 7.08 7.42 -6.51
N ASP A 204 7.94 7.91 -7.41
CA ASP A 204 8.21 7.30 -8.71
C ASP A 204 9.73 7.20 -8.90
N GLY A 205 10.22 5.97 -9.03
CA GLY A 205 11.62 5.62 -9.24
C GLY A 205 12.47 5.47 -7.97
N ASP A 206 13.76 5.23 -8.20
CA ASP A 206 14.81 5.11 -7.18
C ASP A 206 15.42 6.50 -6.95
N ALA A 207 14.81 7.30 -6.07
CA ALA A 207 15.34 8.63 -5.77
C ALA A 207 16.61 8.55 -4.89
N GLU A 208 17.72 9.11 -5.37
CA GLU A 208 18.94 9.42 -4.58
C GLU A 208 18.79 10.64 -3.67
#